data_AF-A0A1G9H4A6-F1
#
_entry.id   AF-A0A1G9H4A6-F1
#
_cell.length_a   1.000
_cell.length_b   1.000
_cell.length_c   1.000
_cell.angle_alpha   90.00
_cell.angle_beta   90.00
_cell.angle_gamma   90.00
#
_symmetry.space_group_name_H-M   'P 1'
#
loop_
_entity.id
_entity.type
_entity.pdbx_description
1 polymer ?
#
loop_
_entity_poly.entity_id
_entity_poly.type
_entity_poly.pdbx_seq_one_letter_code
_entity_poly.pdbx_strand_id
1 'polypeptide(L)'
;MSRQRVNRGRQTRGLENVIYEDSQIEQYLLLLIYSKRHTTAESLFAELRRMMPAVDPVQVNRVAHRFASELKAAGLALADD
;
A
#
# COMPACT_ATOMS: atom_id res chain seq x y z
N MET A 1 -5.90 -33.39 42.99
CA MET A 1 -6.55 -33.09 41.69
C MET A 1 -6.59 -31.57 41.48
N SER A 2 -5.47 -30.95 41.15
CA SER A 2 -5.41 -29.48 40.97
C SER A 2 -5.75 -29.13 39.53
N ARG A 3 -6.90 -28.46 39.35
CA ARG A 3 -7.37 -27.93 38.06
C ARG A 3 -6.44 -26.81 37.61
N GLN A 4 -5.50 -27.14 36.75
CA GLN A 4 -4.61 -26.19 36.09
C GLN A 4 -5.47 -25.28 35.18
N ARG A 5 -5.64 -24.02 35.57
CA ARG A 5 -6.28 -23.01 34.74
C ARG A 5 -5.36 -22.71 33.56
N VAL A 6 -5.69 -23.25 32.39
CA VAL A 6 -5.05 -22.87 31.13
C VAL A 6 -5.49 -21.43 30.85
N ASN A 7 -4.63 -20.47 31.18
CA ASN A 7 -4.74 -19.12 30.66
C ASN A 7 -4.58 -19.19 29.14
N ARG A 8 -5.69 -19.35 28.43
CA ARG A 8 -5.80 -19.01 27.00
C ARG A 8 -5.71 -17.48 26.90
N GLY A 9 -4.50 -16.96 27.08
CA GLY A 9 -4.12 -15.69 26.51
C GLY A 9 -4.39 -15.82 25.02
N ARG A 10 -5.41 -15.11 24.54
CA ARG A 10 -5.74 -14.97 23.13
C ARG A 10 -4.49 -14.37 22.49
N GLN A 11 -3.61 -15.21 21.97
CA GLN A 11 -2.57 -14.79 21.05
C GLN A 11 -3.33 -14.24 19.83
N THR A 12 -3.63 -12.94 19.87
CA THR A 12 -3.71 -12.13 18.67
C THR A 12 -2.41 -12.44 17.93
N ARG A 13 -2.50 -13.35 16.95
CA ARG A 13 -1.48 -13.55 15.94
C ARG A 13 -1.10 -12.14 15.51
N GLY A 14 0.08 -11.68 15.92
CA GLY A 14 0.62 -10.45 15.40
C GLY A 14 0.54 -10.59 13.90
N LEU A 15 -0.17 -9.69 13.24
CA LEU A 15 0.19 -9.35 11.88
C LEU A 15 1.68 -9.11 11.98
N GLU A 16 2.49 -10.01 11.42
CA GLU A 16 3.91 -9.76 11.23
C GLU A 16 3.98 -8.33 10.68
N ASN A 17 4.84 -7.49 11.24
CA ASN A 17 4.98 -6.12 10.75
C ASN A 17 5.49 -6.22 9.31
N VAL A 18 4.58 -6.29 8.35
CA VAL A 18 4.90 -6.34 6.93
C VAL A 18 5.34 -4.94 6.57
N ILE A 19 6.65 -4.75 6.58
CA ILE A 19 7.28 -3.52 6.12
C ILE A 19 7.43 -3.66 4.62
N TYR A 20 6.74 -2.79 3.88
CA TYR A 20 6.87 -2.74 2.43
C TYR A 20 7.99 -1.77 2.06
N GLU A 21 8.81 -2.16 1.09
CA GLU A 21 9.80 -1.29 0.49
C GLU A 21 9.12 -0.30 -0.47
N ASP A 22 9.68 0.91 -0.61
CA ASP A 22 9.15 1.94 -1.51
C ASP A 22 9.02 1.42 -2.96
N SER A 23 9.95 0.57 -3.40
CA SER A 23 9.94 -0.05 -4.74
C SER A 23 8.77 -1.01 -4.95
N GLN A 24 8.32 -1.69 -3.90
CA GLN A 24 7.15 -2.58 -3.97
C GLN A 24 5.88 -1.76 -4.12
N ILE A 25 5.75 -0.67 -3.35
CA ILE A 25 4.63 0.26 -3.46
C ILE A 25 4.57 0.84 -4.87
N GLU A 26 5.71 1.26 -5.42
CA GLU A 26 5.81 1.82 -6.77
C GLU A 26 5.37 0.81 -7.85
N GLN A 27 5.83 -0.44 -7.76
CA GLN A 27 5.43 -1.50 -8.71
C GLN A 27 3.92 -1.74 -8.70
N TYR A 28 3.29 -1.79 -7.52
CA TYR A 28 1.85 -1.94 -7.42
C TYR A 28 1.09 -0.71 -7.92
N LEU A 29 1.56 0.50 -7.61
CA LEU A 29 1.01 1.74 -8.17
C LEU A 29 1.04 1.70 -9.70
N LEU A 30 2.17 1.31 -10.29
CA LEU A 30 2.34 1.19 -11.73
C LEU A 30 1.34 0.19 -12.33
N LEU A 31 1.23 -1.01 -11.76
CA LEU A 31 0.26 -2.02 -12.20
C LEU A 31 -1.20 -1.51 -12.11
N LEU A 32 -1.55 -0.84 -11.02
CA LEU A 32 -2.90 -0.30 -10.82
C LEU A 32 -3.22 0.81 -11.84
N ILE A 33 -2.27 1.70 -12.14
CA ILE A 33 -2.41 2.73 -13.17
C ILE A 33 -2.58 2.09 -14.57
N TYR A 34 -1.70 1.14 -14.92
CA TYR A 34 -1.76 0.45 -16.22
C TYR A 34 -3.04 -0.35 -16.42
N SER A 35 -3.66 -0.85 -15.34
CA SER A 35 -4.92 -1.58 -15.42
C SER A 35 -6.09 -0.74 -15.96
N LYS A 36 -5.99 0.60 -15.89
CA LYS A 36 -7.06 1.57 -16.22
C LYS A 36 -8.39 1.33 -15.51
N ARG A 37 -8.42 0.52 -14.44
CA ARG A 37 -9.63 0.20 -13.66
C ARG A 37 -10.00 1.30 -12.67
N HIS A 38 -9.06 2.20 -12.38
CA HIS A 38 -9.21 3.27 -11.40
C HIS A 38 -9.14 4.61 -12.11
N THR A 39 -10.22 5.38 -12.05
CA THR A 39 -10.33 6.71 -12.67
C THR A 39 -9.96 7.84 -11.70
N THR A 40 -9.89 7.54 -10.40
CA THR A 40 -9.55 8.50 -9.35
C THR A 40 -8.40 7.97 -8.49
N ALA A 41 -7.57 8.88 -7.99
CA ALA A 41 -6.48 8.55 -7.06
C ALA A 41 -6.99 7.85 -5.78
N GLU A 42 -8.17 8.25 -5.28
CA GLU A 42 -8.77 7.64 -4.10
C GLU A 42 -9.10 6.16 -4.31
N SER A 43 -9.74 5.82 -5.44
CA SER A 43 -10.07 4.43 -5.76
C SER A 43 -8.82 3.56 -5.95
N LEU A 44 -7.75 4.15 -6.51
CA LEU A 44 -6.47 3.50 -6.71
C LEU A 44 -5.77 3.23 -5.37
N PHE A 45 -5.68 4.22 -4.49
CA PHE A 45 -5.08 4.03 -3.16
C PHE A 45 -5.90 3.11 -2.27
N ALA A 46 -7.23 3.09 -2.41
CA ALA A 46 -8.08 2.14 -1.71
C ALA A 46 -7.76 0.69 -2.12
N GLU A 47 -7.57 0.45 -3.41
CA GLU A 47 -7.19 -0.88 -3.91
C GLU A 47 -5.77 -1.25 -3.50
N LEU A 48 -4.82 -0.31 -3.58
CA LEU A 48 -3.45 -0.51 -3.12
C LEU A 48 -3.40 -0.96 -1.64
N ARG A 49 -4.17 -0.32 -0.75
CA ARG A 49 -4.25 -0.70 0.68
C ARG A 49 -4.87 -2.07 0.91
N ARG A 50 -5.73 -2.55 -0.01
CA ARG A 50 -6.27 -3.92 0.05
C ARG A 50 -5.23 -4.95 -0.36
N MET A 51 -4.44 -4.64 -1.38
CA MET A 51 -3.36 -5.50 -1.86
C MET A 51 -2.14 -5.51 -0.91
N MET A 52 -1.89 -4.40 -0.23
CA MET A 52 -0.77 -4.21 0.70
C MET A 52 -1.29 -3.92 2.11
N PRO A 53 -1.83 -4.94 2.83
CA PRO A 53 -2.37 -4.74 4.17
C PRO A 53 -1.30 -4.21 5.13
N ALA A 54 -1.67 -3.21 5.94
CA ALA A 54 -0.78 -2.51 6.89
C ALA A 54 0.30 -1.61 6.26
N VAL A 55 0.22 -1.29 4.96
CA VAL A 55 1.08 -0.26 4.36
C VAL A 55 0.85 1.10 5.03
N ASP A 56 1.92 1.82 5.34
CA ASP A 56 1.85 3.15 5.95
C ASP A 56 1.30 4.17 4.93
N PRO A 57 0.17 4.86 5.23
CA PRO A 57 -0.36 5.89 4.35
C PRO A 57 0.63 7.02 4.04
N VAL A 58 1.50 7.38 4.98
CA VAL A 58 2.51 8.42 4.78
C VAL A 58 3.54 7.97 3.76
N GLN A 59 3.99 6.72 3.86
CA GLN A 59 4.89 6.10 2.89
C GLN A 59 4.27 6.05 1.49
N VAL A 60 3.02 5.59 1.37
CA VAL A 60 2.30 5.55 0.09
C VAL A 60 2.24 6.92 -0.57
N ASN A 61 1.87 7.96 0.19
CA ASN A 61 1.79 9.32 -0.35
C ASN A 61 3.15 9.82 -0.82
N ARG A 62 4.22 9.58 -0.05
CA ARG A 62 5.59 9.95 -0.44
C ARG A 62 6.01 9.28 -1.74
N VAL A 63 5.80 7.98 -1.86
CA VAL A 63 6.13 7.20 -3.08
C VAL A 63 5.31 7.70 -4.26
N ALA A 64 4.00 7.89 -4.09
CA ALA A 64 3.12 8.37 -5.16
C ALA A 64 3.52 9.77 -5.67
N HIS A 65 3.90 10.69 -4.79
CA HIS A 65 4.38 12.02 -5.18
C HIS A 65 5.70 11.96 -5.94
N ARG A 66 6.65 11.14 -5.45
CA ARG A 66 7.93 10.93 -6.14
C ARG A 66 7.70 10.32 -7.52
N PHE A 67 6.88 9.28 -7.60
CA PHE A 67 6.53 8.61 -8.84
C PHE A 67 5.87 9.55 -9.85
N ALA A 68 4.91 10.39 -9.41
CA ALA A 68 4.30 11.41 -10.26
C ALA A 68 5.33 12.44 -10.77
N SER A 69 6.29 12.84 -9.92
CA SER A 69 7.38 13.73 -10.32
C SER A 69 8.31 13.08 -11.36
N GLU A 70 8.61 11.80 -11.21
CA GLU A 70 9.45 11.03 -12.15
C GLU A 70 8.74 10.86 -13.50
N LEU A 71 7.44 10.55 -13.51
CA LEU A 71 6.64 10.52 -14.73
C LEU A 71 6.60 11.88 -15.43
N LYS A 72 6.48 12.98 -14.67
CA LYS A 72 6.53 14.33 -15.22
C LYS A 72 7.90 14.65 -15.83
N ALA A 73 8.97 14.30 -15.15
CA ALA A 73 10.33 14.49 -15.65
C ALA A 73 10.62 13.66 -16.91
N ALA A 74 10.02 12.46 -17.03
CA ALA A 74 10.10 11.61 -18.22
C ALA A 74 9.25 12.10 -19.40
N GLY A 75 8.48 13.20 -19.25
CA GLY A 75 7.57 13.69 -20.28
C GLY A 75 6.31 12.84 -20.46
N LEU A 76 6.00 11.98 -19.48
CA LEU A 76 4.85 11.07 -19.50
C LEU A 76 3.65 11.59 -18.68
N ALA A 77 3.84 12.62 -17.85
CA ALA A 77 2.72 13.25 -17.14
C ALA A 77 1.93 14.12 -18.11
N LEU A 78 0.62 13.84 -18.18
CA LEU A 78 -0.39 14.53 -18.96
C LEU A 78 -0.19 16.04 -18.85
N ALA A 79 -0.08 16.69 -20.01
CA ALA A 79 -0.32 18.12 -20.11
C ALA A 79 -1.71 18.38 -19.49
N ASP A 80 -1.76 19.27 -18.50
CA ASP A 80 -3.00 19.90 -18.09
C ASP A 80 -3.54 20.68 -19.31
N ASP A 81 -4.48 20.07 -20.05
CA ASP A 81 -5.42 20.73 -20.97
C ASP A 81 -6.83 20.64 -20.38
#